data_AF-A0AB39YHR1-F1
#
_entry.id   AF-A0AB39YHR1-F1
#
_cell.length_a   1.000
_cell.length_b   1.000
_cell.length_c   1.000
_cell.angle_alpha   90.00
_cell.angle_beta   90.00
_cell.angle_gamma   90.00
#
_symmetry.space_group_name_H-M   'P 1'
#
loop_
_entity.id
_entity.type
_entity.pdbx_description
1 polymer ?
#
loop_
_entity_poly.entity_id
_entity_poly.type
_entity_poly.pdbx_seq_one_letter_code
_entity_poly.pdbx_strand_id
1 'polypeptide(L)'
;MDTEITVALIGGAGVCGTIVGTVVGARIQARGGHAQAQAARDAAATAAQASRRHALHELRWTTLTALLRAASECIEATEHLYTSSQARPDAEREVVERVYHAFRLAYAEAELAAPHGMESVLTRMNSVVMGAYSSARGRAPTERALRALDELSREGDSAGQQAKEALARLRAAGAPLWNPRFGDPPPEYAEAIQALNAVPRLDREQVRLLLTNAAVPHEHEPNREDLRGAMQERAERRHSYQAARQELIAATRKALGTNDG
;
A
#
# COMPACT_ATOMS: atom_id res chain seq x y z
N MET A 1 -27.18 23.38 -8.68
CA MET A 1 -26.97 22.32 -9.69
C MET A 1 -26.11 22.97 -10.76
N ASP A 2 -24.82 23.18 -10.47
CA ASP A 2 -23.98 24.21 -11.12
C ASP A 2 -22.56 23.72 -11.46
N THR A 3 -22.42 22.44 -11.82
CA THR A 3 -21.10 21.85 -12.07
C THR A 3 -20.96 21.20 -13.45
N GLU A 4 -22.06 20.96 -14.17
CA GLU A 4 -22.00 20.33 -15.50
C GLU A 4 -21.84 21.35 -16.65
N ILE A 5 -22.18 22.63 -16.44
CA ILE A 5 -22.04 23.69 -17.46
C ILE A 5 -20.60 24.24 -17.52
N THR A 6 -19.83 24.16 -16.43
CA THR A 6 -18.45 24.67 -16.37
C THR A 6 -17.43 23.71 -17.01
N VAL A 7 -17.72 22.41 -17.02
CA VAL A 7 -16.84 21.38 -17.63
C VAL A 7 -16.97 21.36 -19.16
N ALA A 8 -18.15 21.67 -19.70
CA ALA A 8 -18.33 21.86 -21.15
C ALA A 8 -17.62 23.12 -21.68
N LEU A 9 -17.46 24.16 -20.85
CA LEU A 9 -16.85 25.42 -21.26
C LEU A 9 -15.31 25.38 -21.31
N ILE A 10 -14.65 24.56 -20.48
CA ILE A 10 -13.19 24.39 -20.52
C ILE A 10 -12.79 23.32 -21.55
N GLY A 11 -13.65 22.31 -21.79
CA GLY A 11 -13.45 21.31 -22.84
C GLY A 11 -13.71 21.81 -24.27
N GLY A 12 -14.45 22.92 -24.45
CA GLY A 12 -14.81 23.47 -25.77
C GLY A 12 -14.13 24.78 -26.17
N ALA A 13 -13.64 25.60 -25.22
CA ALA A 13 -13.12 26.93 -25.53
C ALA A 13 -11.75 26.94 -26.25
N GLY A 14 -10.94 25.89 -26.07
CA GLY A 14 -9.63 25.79 -26.74
C GLY A 14 -9.70 25.43 -28.23
N VAL A 15 -10.78 24.76 -28.66
CA VAL A 15 -10.94 24.28 -30.05
C VAL A 15 -11.72 25.28 -30.90
N CYS A 16 -12.56 26.13 -30.30
CA CYS A 16 -13.36 27.12 -31.03
C CYS A 16 -12.65 28.47 -31.24
N GLY A 17 -11.68 28.85 -30.40
CA GLY A 17 -11.00 30.14 -30.50
C GLY A 17 -10.20 30.34 -31.78
N THR A 18 -9.69 29.26 -32.38
CA THR A 18 -8.88 29.30 -33.61
C THR A 18 -9.70 29.26 -34.89
N ILE A 19 -10.93 28.73 -34.85
CA ILE A 19 -11.84 28.72 -36.01
C ILE A 19 -12.30 30.14 -36.35
N VAL A 20 -12.39 31.02 -35.35
CA VAL A 20 -12.77 32.43 -35.54
C VAL A 20 -11.65 33.23 -36.24
N GLY A 21 -10.37 32.89 -36.02
CA GLY A 21 -9.24 33.51 -36.73
C GLY A 21 -9.21 33.21 -38.23
N THR A 22 -9.74 32.06 -38.65
CA THR A 22 -9.74 31.60 -40.06
C THR A 22 -10.78 32.27 -40.95
N VAL A 23 -11.82 32.90 -40.40
CA VAL A 23 -12.87 33.53 -41.22
C VAL A 23 -12.47 34.94 -41.69
N VAL A 24 -11.60 35.64 -40.95
CA VAL A 24 -11.12 36.98 -41.33
C VAL A 24 -10.16 36.92 -42.55
N GLY A 25 -9.58 35.75 -42.85
CA GLY A 25 -8.75 35.52 -44.03
C GLY A 25 -9.50 35.22 -45.34
N ALA A 26 -10.84 35.22 -45.34
CA ALA A 26 -11.65 34.82 -46.50
C ALA A 26 -11.59 35.78 -47.72
N ARG A 27 -10.88 36.91 -47.63
CA ARG A 27 -10.86 37.94 -48.69
C ARG A 27 -9.66 37.86 -49.66
N ILE A 28 -8.71 36.94 -49.45
CA ILE A 28 -7.45 36.89 -50.26
C ILE A 28 -7.41 35.74 -51.29
N GLN A 29 -8.34 34.77 -51.28
CA GLN A 29 -8.01 33.42 -51.79
C GLN A 29 -8.72 32.95 -53.08
N ALA A 30 -8.77 33.76 -54.13
CA ALA A 30 -9.10 33.26 -55.48
C ALA A 30 -7.90 32.60 -56.22
N ARG A 31 -6.70 32.59 -55.61
CA ARG A 31 -5.48 31.96 -56.18
C ARG A 31 -4.76 30.97 -55.24
N GLY A 32 -5.29 30.69 -54.05
CA GLY A 32 -4.55 29.97 -52.99
C GLY A 32 -5.19 28.68 -52.46
N GLY A 33 -6.16 28.07 -53.16
CA GLY A 33 -6.92 26.91 -52.65
C GLY A 33 -6.08 25.68 -52.29
N HIS A 34 -4.97 25.42 -52.99
CA HIS A 34 -4.03 24.35 -52.63
C HIS A 34 -3.25 24.66 -51.34
N ALA A 35 -2.76 25.91 -51.19
CA ALA A 35 -2.07 26.32 -49.97
C ALA A 35 -3.01 26.34 -48.75
N GLN A 36 -4.30 26.69 -48.93
CA GLN A 36 -5.31 26.62 -47.88
C GLN A 36 -5.62 25.19 -47.46
N ALA A 37 -5.81 24.29 -48.44
CA ALA A 37 -6.09 22.89 -48.18
C ALA A 37 -4.92 22.18 -47.49
N GLN A 38 -3.68 22.55 -47.83
CA GLN A 38 -2.50 22.03 -47.17
C GLN A 38 -2.34 22.59 -45.75
N ALA A 39 -2.50 23.89 -45.55
CA ALA A 39 -2.49 24.49 -44.22
C ALA A 39 -3.60 23.93 -43.30
N ALA A 40 -4.79 23.65 -43.86
CA ALA A 40 -5.88 23.02 -43.11
C ALA A 40 -5.55 21.57 -42.72
N ARG A 41 -4.88 20.80 -43.59
CA ARG A 41 -4.40 19.44 -43.27
C ARG A 41 -3.31 19.46 -42.20
N ASP A 42 -2.37 20.40 -42.30
CA ASP A 42 -1.28 20.54 -41.31
C ASP A 42 -1.83 20.98 -39.94
N ALA A 43 -2.79 21.89 -39.93
CA ALA A 43 -3.52 22.30 -38.72
C ALA A 43 -4.30 21.13 -38.11
N ALA A 44 -5.01 20.34 -38.93
CA ALA A 44 -5.74 19.15 -38.49
C ALA A 44 -4.79 18.08 -37.92
N ALA A 45 -3.65 17.83 -38.56
CA ALA A 45 -2.63 16.91 -38.08
C ALA A 45 -2.03 17.38 -36.74
N THR A 46 -1.75 18.68 -36.62
CA THR A 46 -1.26 19.30 -35.38
C THR A 46 -2.29 19.19 -34.26
N ALA A 47 -3.56 19.48 -34.53
CA ALA A 47 -4.65 19.36 -33.57
C ALA A 47 -4.86 17.91 -33.12
N ALA A 48 -4.82 16.95 -34.05
CA ALA A 48 -4.92 15.53 -33.74
C ALA A 48 -3.74 15.06 -32.87
N GLN A 49 -2.52 15.51 -33.17
CA GLN A 49 -1.34 15.18 -32.36
C GLN A 49 -1.41 15.83 -30.97
N ALA A 50 -1.86 17.08 -30.87
CA ALA A 50 -2.04 17.76 -29.59
C ALA A 50 -3.11 17.06 -28.73
N SER A 51 -4.26 16.72 -29.32
CA SER A 51 -5.34 15.98 -28.66
C SER A 51 -4.85 14.62 -28.16
N ARG A 52 -4.09 13.88 -28.98
CA ARG A 52 -3.47 12.61 -28.57
C ARG A 52 -2.51 12.78 -27.39
N ARG A 53 -1.67 13.81 -27.40
CA ARG A 53 -0.75 14.09 -26.28
C ARG A 53 -1.50 14.42 -25.00
N HIS A 54 -2.55 15.23 -25.09
CA HIS A 54 -3.38 15.59 -23.94
C HIS A 54 -4.10 14.37 -23.36
N ALA A 55 -4.71 13.53 -24.20
CA ALA A 55 -5.37 12.30 -23.75
C ALA A 55 -4.40 11.34 -23.04
N LEU A 56 -3.17 11.18 -23.55
CA LEU A 56 -2.16 10.36 -22.89
C LEU A 56 -1.67 10.97 -21.56
N HIS A 57 -1.59 12.29 -21.48
CA HIS A 57 -1.22 12.99 -20.25
C HIS A 57 -2.26 12.77 -19.15
N GLU A 58 -3.55 12.96 -19.47
CA GLU A 58 -4.68 12.71 -18.55
C GLU A 58 -4.75 11.25 -18.09
N LEU A 59 -4.60 10.29 -19.01
CA LEU A 59 -4.53 8.87 -18.67
C LEU A 59 -3.41 8.59 -17.67
N ARG A 60 -2.21 9.11 -17.92
CA ARG A 60 -1.06 8.91 -17.01
C ARG A 60 -1.28 9.53 -15.64
N TRP A 61 -1.79 10.77 -15.61
CA TRP A 61 -2.07 11.47 -14.37
C TRP A 61 -3.10 10.72 -13.51
N THR A 62 -4.19 10.29 -14.13
CA THR A 62 -5.27 9.56 -13.44
C THR A 62 -4.79 8.20 -12.90
N THR A 63 -4.10 7.42 -13.72
CA THR A 63 -3.60 6.09 -13.31
C THR A 63 -2.55 6.17 -12.20
N LEU A 64 -1.57 7.08 -12.29
CA LEU A 64 -0.54 7.23 -11.25
C LEU A 64 -1.12 7.76 -9.93
N THR A 65 -2.14 8.63 -10.02
CA THR A 65 -2.87 9.09 -8.83
C THR A 65 -3.68 7.97 -8.19
N ALA A 66 -4.32 7.11 -8.99
CA ALA A 66 -5.04 5.94 -8.50
C ALA A 66 -4.10 4.96 -7.77
N LEU A 67 -2.91 4.71 -8.32
CA LEU A 67 -1.88 3.92 -7.66
C LEU A 67 -1.48 4.50 -6.30
N LEU A 68 -1.19 5.81 -6.22
CA LEU A 68 -0.83 6.47 -4.97
C LEU A 68 -1.93 6.37 -3.90
N ARG A 69 -3.20 6.49 -4.32
CA ARG A 69 -4.35 6.33 -3.43
C ARG A 69 -4.45 4.89 -2.92
N ALA A 70 -4.44 3.91 -3.83
CA ALA A 70 -4.54 2.50 -3.47
C ALA A 70 -3.36 2.03 -2.58
N ALA A 71 -2.16 2.55 -2.82
CA ALA A 71 -1.01 2.32 -1.96
C ALA A 71 -1.23 2.87 -0.54
N SER A 72 -1.77 4.09 -0.42
CA SER A 72 -2.06 4.72 0.87
C SER A 72 -3.10 3.93 1.65
N GLU A 73 -4.21 3.57 0.99
CA GLU A 73 -5.26 2.74 1.57
C GLU A 73 -4.70 1.38 2.04
N CYS A 74 -3.84 0.75 1.25
CA CYS A 74 -3.22 -0.52 1.61
C CYS A 74 -2.34 -0.39 2.85
N ILE A 75 -1.49 0.65 2.92
CA ILE A 75 -0.64 0.89 4.07
C ILE A 75 -1.51 1.15 5.32
N GLU A 76 -2.52 2.01 5.23
CA GLU A 76 -3.44 2.28 6.34
C GLU A 76 -4.17 1.02 6.83
N ALA A 77 -4.65 0.19 5.91
CA ALA A 77 -5.30 -1.08 6.25
C ALA A 77 -4.33 -2.06 6.94
N THR A 78 -3.10 -2.17 6.46
CA THR A 78 -2.08 -3.03 7.09
C THR A 78 -1.67 -2.52 8.47
N GLU A 79 -1.59 -1.21 8.67
CA GLU A 79 -1.32 -0.57 9.95
C GLU A 79 -2.44 -0.83 10.97
N HIS A 80 -3.69 -0.91 10.49
CA HIS A 80 -4.85 -1.19 11.32
C HIS A 80 -4.83 -2.62 11.91
N LEU A 81 -4.26 -3.59 11.19
CA LEU A 81 -4.12 -4.98 11.70
C LEU A 81 -3.36 -5.06 13.03
N TYR A 82 -2.40 -4.15 13.24
CA TYR A 82 -1.58 -4.12 14.46
C TYR A 82 -2.28 -3.44 15.65
N THR A 83 -3.32 -2.65 15.41
CA THR A 83 -3.96 -1.82 16.44
C THR A 83 -5.40 -2.22 16.72
N SER A 84 -6.02 -2.98 15.82
CA SER A 84 -7.43 -3.30 15.95
C SER A 84 -7.68 -4.27 17.11
N SER A 85 -8.65 -3.91 17.95
CA SER A 85 -9.20 -4.69 19.06
C SER A 85 -10.50 -5.43 18.67
N GLN A 86 -10.85 -5.48 17.39
CA GLN A 86 -12.16 -6.01 16.98
C GLN A 86 -12.30 -7.51 17.26
N ALA A 87 -13.54 -7.90 17.60
CA ALA A 87 -13.91 -9.27 17.93
C ALA A 87 -13.97 -10.24 16.72
N ARG A 88 -13.75 -9.76 15.48
CA ARG A 88 -13.85 -10.57 14.25
C ARG A 88 -12.60 -10.46 13.36
N PRO A 89 -11.56 -11.28 13.64
CA PRO A 89 -10.31 -11.29 12.88
C PRO A 89 -10.47 -11.55 11.38
N ASP A 90 -11.50 -12.30 10.99
CA ASP A 90 -11.72 -12.67 9.58
C ASP A 90 -12.18 -11.47 8.73
N ALA A 91 -13.01 -10.58 9.30
CA ALA A 91 -13.46 -9.38 8.59
C ALA A 91 -12.31 -8.41 8.30
N GLU A 92 -11.37 -8.26 9.24
CA GLU A 92 -10.17 -7.43 9.04
C GLU A 92 -9.27 -8.00 7.94
N ARG A 93 -9.07 -9.32 7.94
CA ARG A 93 -8.29 -10.00 6.90
C ARG A 93 -8.91 -9.75 5.53
N GLU A 94 -10.22 -9.95 5.39
CA GLU A 94 -10.93 -9.68 4.13
C GLU A 94 -10.80 -8.25 3.64
N VAL A 95 -10.82 -7.26 4.55
CA VAL A 95 -10.59 -5.85 4.19
C VAL A 95 -9.17 -5.66 3.65
N VAL A 96 -8.16 -6.18 4.34
CA VAL A 96 -6.76 -6.02 3.92
C VAL A 96 -6.48 -6.74 2.60
N GLU A 97 -7.02 -7.95 2.40
CA GLU A 97 -6.91 -8.66 1.12
C GLU A 97 -7.51 -7.85 -0.04
N ARG A 98 -8.71 -7.29 0.18
CA ARG A 98 -9.41 -6.50 -0.84
C ARG A 98 -8.64 -5.25 -1.22
N VAL A 99 -8.11 -4.52 -0.24
CA VAL A 99 -7.34 -3.30 -0.49
C VAL A 99 -6.00 -3.63 -1.14
N TYR A 100 -5.33 -4.71 -0.73
CA TYR A 100 -4.12 -5.17 -1.38
C TYR A 100 -4.37 -5.59 -2.84
N HIS A 101 -5.49 -6.25 -3.12
CA HIS A 101 -5.91 -6.59 -4.48
C HIS A 101 -6.16 -5.33 -5.33
N ALA A 102 -6.86 -4.33 -4.77
CA ALA A 102 -7.08 -3.06 -5.44
C ALA A 102 -5.76 -2.34 -5.77
N PHE A 103 -4.81 -2.33 -4.82
CA PHE A 103 -3.45 -1.85 -5.07
C PHE A 103 -2.77 -2.59 -6.21
N ARG A 104 -2.85 -3.92 -6.24
CA ARG A 104 -2.26 -4.75 -7.29
C ARG A 104 -2.82 -4.46 -8.68
N LEU A 105 -4.12 -4.20 -8.78
CA LEU A 105 -4.75 -3.78 -10.04
C LEU A 105 -4.26 -2.40 -10.46
N ALA A 106 -4.28 -1.42 -9.56
CA ALA A 106 -3.80 -0.07 -9.84
C ALA A 106 -2.31 -0.04 -10.23
N TYR A 107 -1.50 -0.92 -9.65
CA TYR A 107 -0.09 -1.09 -10.03
C TYR A 107 0.04 -1.60 -11.47
N ALA A 108 -0.71 -2.64 -11.84
CA ALA A 108 -0.67 -3.18 -13.19
C ALA A 108 -1.12 -2.15 -14.24
N GLU A 109 -2.16 -1.37 -13.94
CA GLU A 109 -2.59 -0.26 -14.80
C GLU A 109 -1.50 0.82 -14.92
N ALA A 110 -0.87 1.19 -13.81
CA ALA A 110 0.21 2.16 -13.80
C ALA A 110 1.43 1.70 -14.60
N GLU A 111 1.78 0.41 -14.51
CA GLU A 111 2.88 -0.18 -15.29
C GLU A 111 2.64 -0.07 -16.79
N LEU A 112 1.38 -0.21 -17.25
CA LEU A 112 1.01 -0.05 -18.66
C LEU A 112 1.00 1.41 -19.13
N ALA A 113 0.57 2.34 -18.27
CA ALA A 113 0.44 3.74 -18.63
C ALA A 113 1.77 4.53 -18.46
N ALA A 114 2.70 4.02 -17.66
CA ALA A 114 3.90 4.72 -17.24
C ALA A 114 4.74 5.25 -18.41
N PRO A 115 5.22 6.51 -18.31
CA PRO A 115 6.33 6.99 -19.12
C PRO A 115 7.58 6.12 -18.96
N HIS A 116 8.36 5.99 -20.05
CA HIS A 116 9.68 5.36 -20.01
C HIS A 116 10.57 5.98 -18.92
N GLY A 117 11.27 5.14 -18.17
CA GLY A 117 12.17 5.55 -17.09
C GLY A 117 11.51 5.65 -15.71
N MET A 118 10.21 5.32 -15.57
CA MET A 118 9.52 5.24 -14.28
C MET A 118 9.45 3.82 -13.70
N GLU A 119 9.95 2.82 -14.41
CA GLU A 119 9.81 1.39 -14.07
C GLU A 119 10.43 1.07 -12.71
N SER A 120 11.61 1.63 -12.42
CA SER A 120 12.32 1.43 -11.15
C SER A 120 11.55 2.01 -9.96
N VAL A 121 10.96 3.20 -10.12
CA VAL A 121 10.22 3.89 -9.06
C VAL A 121 8.89 3.19 -8.78
N LEU A 122 8.20 2.71 -9.83
CA LEU A 122 7.01 1.89 -9.68
C LEU A 122 7.32 0.55 -8.99
N THR A 123 8.40 -0.12 -9.42
CA THR A 123 8.84 -1.38 -8.81
C THR A 123 9.16 -1.20 -7.32
N ARG A 124 9.83 -0.09 -6.96
CA ARG A 124 10.10 0.24 -5.56
C ARG A 124 8.83 0.43 -4.75
N MET A 125 7.86 1.18 -5.27
CA MET A 125 6.54 1.35 -4.62
C MET A 125 5.86 0.00 -4.37
N ASN A 126 5.83 -0.87 -5.39
CA ASN A 126 5.29 -2.22 -5.26
C ASN A 126 5.99 -3.06 -4.21
N SER A 127 7.33 -3.08 -4.23
CA SER A 127 8.13 -3.81 -3.25
C SER A 127 7.84 -3.37 -1.82
N VAL A 128 7.75 -2.06 -1.58
CA VAL A 128 7.49 -1.53 -0.24
C VAL A 128 6.08 -1.87 0.25
N VAL A 129 5.05 -1.71 -0.59
CA VAL A 129 3.65 -2.02 -0.22
C VAL A 129 3.48 -3.54 -0.03
N MET A 130 4.02 -4.36 -0.92
CA MET A 130 4.01 -5.83 -0.76
C MET A 130 4.75 -6.25 0.52
N GLY A 131 5.89 -5.63 0.80
CA GLY A 131 6.64 -5.85 2.04
C GLY A 131 5.80 -5.55 3.26
N ALA A 132 5.21 -4.35 3.34
CA ALA A 132 4.33 -3.95 4.45
C ALA A 132 3.13 -4.90 4.63
N TYR A 133 2.45 -5.27 3.53
CA TYR A 133 1.34 -6.24 3.54
C TYR A 133 1.78 -7.60 4.07
N SER A 134 2.87 -8.17 3.53
CA SER A 134 3.35 -9.50 3.94
C SER A 134 3.77 -9.53 5.41
N SER A 135 4.45 -8.49 5.88
CA SER A 135 4.85 -8.33 7.28
C SER A 135 3.63 -8.19 8.19
N ALA A 136 2.68 -7.33 7.85
CA ALA A 136 1.46 -7.14 8.63
C ALA A 136 0.63 -8.42 8.74
N ARG A 137 0.42 -9.12 7.62
CA ARG A 137 -0.32 -10.39 7.60
C ARG A 137 0.34 -11.47 8.45
N GLY A 138 1.67 -11.55 8.41
CA GLY A 138 2.44 -12.56 9.15
C GLY A 138 2.60 -12.24 10.64
N ARG A 139 2.73 -10.96 11.01
CA ARG A 139 3.15 -10.57 12.37
C ARG A 139 2.07 -9.96 13.23
N ALA A 140 1.14 -9.20 12.64
CA ALA A 140 0.13 -8.49 13.42
C ALA A 140 -0.70 -9.39 14.36
N PRO A 141 -1.09 -10.63 13.98
CA PRO A 141 -1.80 -11.52 14.91
C PRO A 141 -0.97 -11.85 16.16
N THR A 142 0.32 -12.17 15.99
CA THR A 142 1.22 -12.49 17.10
C THR A 142 1.47 -11.27 17.98
N GLU A 143 1.70 -10.10 17.39
CA GLU A 143 1.92 -8.86 18.14
C GLU A 143 0.69 -8.44 18.95
N ARG A 144 -0.52 -8.68 18.43
CA ARG A 144 -1.76 -8.48 19.20
C ARG A 144 -1.86 -9.44 20.37
N ALA A 145 -1.53 -10.71 20.17
CA ALA A 145 -1.51 -11.70 21.25
C ALA A 145 -0.49 -11.34 22.34
N LEU A 146 0.72 -10.91 21.94
CA LEU A 146 1.75 -10.41 22.86
C LEU A 146 1.27 -9.19 23.63
N ARG A 147 0.63 -8.22 22.96
CA ARG A 147 0.08 -7.03 23.60
C ARG A 147 -1.01 -7.37 24.62
N ALA A 148 -1.94 -8.25 24.27
CA ALA A 148 -2.99 -8.70 25.18
C ALA A 148 -2.40 -9.38 26.43
N LEU A 149 -1.39 -10.24 26.26
CA LEU A 149 -0.68 -10.86 27.38
C LEU A 149 0.09 -9.84 28.23
N ASP A 150 0.72 -8.85 27.58
CA ASP A 150 1.42 -7.74 28.25
C ASP A 150 0.47 -6.87 29.08
N GLU A 151 -0.71 -6.56 28.54
CA GLU A 151 -1.75 -5.79 29.24
C GLU A 151 -2.25 -6.54 30.47
N LEU A 152 -2.56 -7.84 30.35
CA LEU A 152 -2.95 -8.68 31.48
C LEU A 152 -1.90 -8.70 32.59
N SER A 153 -0.63 -8.88 32.20
CA SER A 153 0.48 -8.88 33.15
C SER A 153 0.63 -7.54 33.89
N ARG A 154 0.43 -6.41 33.19
CA ARG A 154 0.46 -5.05 33.79
C ARG A 154 -0.75 -4.78 34.67
N GLU A 155 -1.91 -5.33 34.35
CA GLU A 155 -3.14 -5.27 35.16
C GLU A 155 -3.02 -6.09 36.47
N GLY A 156 -1.95 -6.86 36.64
CA GLY A 156 -1.70 -7.67 37.84
C GLY A 156 -2.32 -9.07 37.77
N ASP A 157 -2.74 -9.54 36.58
CA ASP A 157 -3.24 -10.90 36.39
C ASP A 157 -2.13 -11.93 36.61
N SER A 158 -2.27 -12.75 37.66
CA SER A 158 -1.25 -13.72 38.05
C SER A 158 -1.04 -14.81 37.00
N ALA A 159 -2.10 -15.24 36.31
CA ALA A 159 -2.00 -16.20 35.21
C ALA A 159 -1.22 -15.60 34.02
N GLY A 160 -1.51 -14.34 33.65
CA GLY A 160 -0.78 -13.61 32.61
C GLY A 160 0.70 -13.43 32.94
N GLN A 161 1.05 -13.14 34.20
CA GLN A 161 2.44 -13.07 34.65
C GLN A 161 3.15 -14.43 34.54
N GLN A 162 2.52 -15.50 35.04
CA GLN A 162 3.05 -16.85 34.95
C GLN A 162 3.25 -17.32 33.50
N ALA A 163 2.30 -17.00 32.62
CA ALA A 163 2.41 -17.29 31.19
C ALA A 163 3.59 -16.57 30.53
N LYS A 164 3.83 -15.30 30.84
CA LYS A 164 5.01 -14.57 30.35
C LYS A 164 6.31 -15.20 30.80
N GLU A 165 6.41 -15.56 32.07
CA GLU A 165 7.60 -16.20 32.61
C GLU A 165 7.85 -17.58 31.98
N ALA A 166 6.80 -18.38 31.79
CA ALA A 166 6.92 -19.69 31.15
C ALA A 166 7.39 -19.57 29.68
N LEU A 167 6.90 -18.57 28.93
CA LEU A 167 7.39 -18.29 27.57
C LEU A 167 8.85 -17.84 27.55
N ALA A 168 9.27 -17.03 28.54
CA ALA A 168 10.66 -16.64 28.68
C ALA A 168 11.58 -17.83 29.00
N ARG A 169 11.14 -18.74 29.90
CA ARG A 169 11.85 -19.99 30.21
C ARG A 169 11.95 -20.92 29.01
N LEU A 170 10.85 -21.13 28.28
CA LEU A 170 10.81 -21.97 27.07
C LEU A 170 11.86 -21.51 26.04
N ARG A 171 11.96 -20.20 25.85
CA ARG A 171 12.93 -19.62 24.92
C ARG A 171 14.37 -19.72 25.43
N ALA A 172 14.60 -19.42 26.71
CA ALA A 172 15.93 -19.54 27.32
C ALA A 172 16.47 -20.97 27.27
N ALA A 173 15.57 -21.96 27.29
CA ALA A 173 15.90 -23.37 27.10
C ALA A 173 16.27 -23.74 25.65
N GLY A 174 16.11 -22.83 24.69
CA GLY A 174 16.41 -23.10 23.28
C GLY A 174 15.47 -24.13 22.66
N ALA A 175 14.18 -24.10 23.04
CA ALA A 175 13.20 -25.07 22.57
C ALA A 175 13.18 -25.16 21.03
N PRO A 176 13.04 -26.37 20.46
CA PRO A 176 13.06 -26.56 19.02
C PRO A 176 11.91 -25.81 18.34
N LEU A 177 12.15 -25.32 17.12
CA LEU A 177 11.11 -24.72 16.29
C LEU A 177 9.95 -25.72 16.10
N TRP A 178 8.78 -25.34 16.59
CA TRP A 178 7.57 -26.13 16.41
C TRP A 178 6.55 -25.36 15.59
N ASN A 179 5.95 -26.07 14.63
CA ASN A 179 4.82 -25.57 13.87
C ASN A 179 3.57 -26.37 14.26
N PRO A 180 2.58 -25.71 14.88
CA PRO A 180 1.33 -26.35 15.32
C PRO A 180 0.52 -27.03 14.22
N ARG A 181 0.85 -26.79 12.94
CA ARG A 181 0.21 -27.47 11.79
C ARG A 181 0.73 -28.89 11.54
N PHE A 182 1.87 -29.27 12.12
CA PHE A 182 2.59 -30.51 11.77
C PHE A 182 2.71 -31.51 12.93
N GLY A 183 1.80 -31.45 13.91
CA GLY A 183 1.69 -32.46 14.98
C GLY A 183 1.70 -31.85 16.38
N ASP A 184 1.80 -32.73 17.37
CA ASP A 184 1.80 -32.37 18.78
C ASP A 184 3.04 -31.55 19.17
N PRO A 185 2.91 -30.65 20.16
CA PRO A 185 4.03 -29.86 20.64
C PRO A 185 5.11 -30.73 21.29
N PRO A 186 6.40 -30.37 21.13
CA PRO A 186 7.49 -30.98 21.88
C PRO A 186 7.27 -30.86 23.40
N PRO A 187 7.78 -31.80 24.21
CA PRO A 187 7.56 -31.83 25.66
C PRO A 187 8.06 -30.56 26.37
N GLU A 188 9.06 -29.88 25.81
CA GLU A 188 9.59 -28.61 26.31
C GLU A 188 8.52 -27.51 26.39
N TYR A 189 7.48 -27.58 25.56
CA TYR A 189 6.39 -26.61 25.51
C TYR A 189 5.34 -26.83 26.61
N ALA A 190 5.37 -27.95 27.34
CA ALA A 190 4.30 -28.35 28.25
C ALA A 190 4.00 -27.28 29.32
N GLU A 191 5.04 -26.71 29.93
CA GLU A 191 4.90 -25.65 30.94
C GLU A 191 4.26 -24.38 30.36
N ALA A 192 4.76 -23.92 29.19
CA ALA A 192 4.24 -22.74 28.52
C ALA A 192 2.79 -22.93 28.04
N ILE A 193 2.45 -24.12 27.54
CA ILE A 193 1.09 -24.50 27.15
C ILE A 193 0.17 -24.45 28.36
N GLN A 194 0.57 -25.04 29.49
CA GLN A 194 -0.23 -25.05 30.71
C GLN A 194 -0.46 -23.63 31.22
N ALA A 195 0.61 -22.82 31.30
CA ALA A 195 0.51 -21.45 31.78
C ALA A 195 -0.35 -20.57 30.87
N LEU A 196 -0.22 -20.68 29.55
CA LEU A 196 -1.04 -19.93 28.59
C LEU A 196 -2.52 -20.35 28.62
N ASN A 197 -2.81 -21.65 28.73
CA ASN A 197 -4.19 -22.14 28.84
C ASN A 197 -4.85 -21.75 30.17
N ALA A 198 -4.07 -21.40 31.20
CA ALA A 198 -4.58 -20.90 32.47
C ALA A 198 -5.05 -19.44 32.39
N VAL A 199 -4.78 -18.72 31.28
CA VAL A 199 -5.20 -17.33 31.07
C VAL A 199 -6.58 -17.29 30.41
N PRO A 200 -7.68 -16.99 31.13
CA PRO A 200 -9.04 -17.15 30.59
C PRO A 200 -9.39 -16.18 29.47
N ARG A 201 -8.65 -15.06 29.38
CA ARG A 201 -8.83 -14.00 28.39
C ARG A 201 -8.10 -14.26 27.07
N LEU A 202 -7.28 -15.31 26.99
CA LEU A 202 -6.63 -15.72 25.75
C LEU A 202 -7.43 -16.80 25.04
N ASP A 203 -7.67 -16.61 23.74
CA ASP A 203 -8.24 -17.65 22.89
C ASP A 203 -7.16 -18.65 22.43
N ARG A 204 -7.62 -19.79 21.89
CA ARG A 204 -6.72 -20.87 21.42
C ARG A 204 -5.75 -20.42 20.33
N GLU A 205 -6.18 -19.49 19.47
CA GLU A 205 -5.34 -19.00 18.39
C GLU A 205 -4.23 -18.08 18.92
N GLN A 206 -4.55 -17.22 19.89
CA GLN A 206 -3.57 -16.39 20.59
C GLN A 206 -2.54 -17.25 21.33
N VAL A 207 -2.98 -18.28 22.05
CA VAL A 207 -2.08 -19.25 22.70
C VAL A 207 -1.13 -19.88 21.67
N ARG A 208 -1.67 -20.33 20.53
CA ARG A 208 -0.88 -20.93 19.45
C ARG A 208 0.15 -19.96 18.86
N LEU A 209 -0.24 -18.71 18.62
CA LEU A 209 0.64 -17.67 18.08
C LEU A 209 1.77 -17.33 19.06
N LEU A 210 1.46 -17.25 20.35
CA LEU A 210 2.45 -16.98 21.41
C LEU A 210 3.48 -18.10 21.54
N LEU A 211 3.05 -19.36 21.51
CA LEU A 211 3.94 -20.52 21.55
C LEU A 211 4.87 -20.57 20.33
N THR A 212 4.33 -20.32 19.14
CA THR A 212 5.11 -20.29 17.89
C THR A 212 6.16 -19.18 17.92
N ASN A 213 5.87 -18.04 18.55
CA ASN A 213 6.81 -16.93 18.68
C ASN A 213 7.91 -17.18 19.73
N ALA A 214 7.59 -17.89 20.81
CA ALA A 214 8.55 -18.24 21.85
C ALA A 214 9.63 -19.21 21.36
N ALA A 215 9.26 -20.07 20.40
CA ALA A 215 10.12 -21.07 19.76
C ALA A 215 11.29 -20.52 18.92
N VAL A 216 11.22 -19.26 18.49
CA VAL A 216 12.18 -18.70 17.54
C VAL A 216 13.47 -18.34 18.30
N PRO A 217 14.62 -18.95 17.98
CA PRO A 217 15.87 -18.62 18.64
C PRO A 217 16.25 -17.15 18.39
N HIS A 218 16.78 -16.47 19.41
CA HIS A 218 17.23 -15.07 19.33
C HIS A 218 18.18 -14.78 18.17
N GLU A 219 19.07 -15.73 17.86
CA GLU A 219 20.07 -15.61 16.80
C GLU A 219 19.45 -15.56 15.40
N HIS A 220 18.23 -16.08 15.22
CA HIS A 220 17.54 -16.10 13.93
C HIS A 220 16.71 -14.84 13.71
N GLU A 221 16.15 -14.24 14.77
CA GLU A 221 15.38 -12.99 14.68
C GLU A 221 15.51 -12.14 15.96
N PRO A 222 16.56 -11.29 16.07
CA PRO A 222 16.83 -10.52 17.30
C PRO A 222 15.74 -9.51 17.65
N ASN A 223 14.90 -9.11 16.68
CA ASN A 223 13.86 -8.09 16.85
C ASN A 223 12.46 -8.67 17.14
N ARG A 224 12.29 -10.00 17.22
CA ARG A 224 10.96 -10.66 17.33
C ARG A 224 10.38 -10.65 18.74
N GLU A 225 11.20 -10.31 19.73
CA GLU A 225 10.82 -10.38 21.14
C GLU A 225 10.21 -9.10 21.69
N ASP A 226 10.73 -7.97 21.23
CA ASP A 226 10.38 -6.70 21.81
C ASP A 226 9.27 -6.11 20.97
N LEU A 227 8.14 -5.80 21.59
CA LEU A 227 7.14 -4.92 20.98
C LEU A 227 7.82 -3.68 20.41
N ARG A 228 8.94 -3.21 21.00
CA ARG A 228 9.77 -2.13 20.43
C ARG A 228 10.44 -2.50 19.11
N GLY A 229 10.97 -3.71 18.94
CA GLY A 229 11.58 -4.17 17.69
C GLY A 229 10.56 -4.30 16.56
N ALA A 230 9.38 -4.83 16.87
CA ALA A 230 8.24 -4.84 15.95
C ALA A 230 7.74 -3.42 15.60
N MET A 231 7.65 -2.53 16.60
CA MET A 231 7.30 -1.13 16.39
C MET A 231 8.35 -0.39 15.55
N GLN A 232 9.63 -0.71 15.72
CA GLN A 232 10.72 -0.15 14.94
C GLN A 232 10.64 -0.61 13.48
N GLU A 233 10.47 -1.91 13.22
CA GLU A 233 10.29 -2.41 11.85
C GLU A 233 9.06 -1.77 11.20
N ARG A 234 7.95 -1.63 11.93
CA ARG A 234 6.76 -0.91 11.45
C ARG A 234 7.07 0.54 11.10
N ALA A 235 7.82 1.25 11.95
CA ALA A 235 8.25 2.62 11.69
C ALA A 235 9.15 2.72 10.45
N GLU A 236 10.09 1.78 10.28
CA GLU A 236 10.98 1.68 9.11
C GLU A 236 10.20 1.41 7.83
N ARG A 237 9.17 0.54 7.87
CA ARG A 237 8.28 0.28 6.74
C ARG A 237 7.48 1.52 6.37
N ARG A 238 6.91 2.22 7.36
CA ARG A 238 6.20 3.48 7.14
C ARG A 238 7.12 4.55 6.54
N HIS A 239 8.35 4.66 7.04
CA HIS A 239 9.34 5.57 6.49
C HIS A 239 9.70 5.22 5.04
N SER A 240 9.96 3.94 4.76
CA SER A 240 10.24 3.42 3.43
C SER A 240 9.09 3.70 2.46
N TYR A 241 7.85 3.57 2.92
CA TYR A 241 6.67 3.91 2.13
C TYR A 241 6.61 5.40 1.82
N GLN A 242 6.81 6.27 2.81
CA GLN A 242 6.81 7.72 2.57
C GLN A 242 7.91 8.14 1.59
N ALA A 243 9.10 7.54 1.70
CA ALA A 243 10.19 7.77 0.75
C ALA A 243 9.81 7.33 -0.68
N ALA A 244 9.29 6.10 -0.86
CA ALA A 244 8.86 5.60 -2.16
C ALA A 244 7.70 6.45 -2.75
N ARG A 245 6.79 6.92 -1.90
CA ARG A 245 5.68 7.80 -2.29
C ARG A 245 6.18 9.15 -2.79
N GLN A 246 7.12 9.77 -2.07
CA GLN A 246 7.71 11.04 -2.49
C GLN A 246 8.48 10.89 -3.80
N GLU A 247 9.25 9.81 -3.96
CA GLU A 247 9.97 9.50 -5.19
C GLU A 247 9.02 9.32 -6.37
N LEU A 248 7.91 8.57 -6.20
CA LEU A 248 6.90 8.39 -7.24
C LEU A 248 6.22 9.71 -7.62
N ILE A 249 5.90 10.56 -6.65
CA ILE A 249 5.33 11.89 -6.92
C ILE A 249 6.33 12.75 -7.70
N ALA A 250 7.59 12.79 -7.29
CA ALA A 250 8.62 13.57 -7.97
C ALA A 250 8.86 13.08 -9.41
N ALA A 251 8.95 11.76 -9.61
CA ALA A 251 9.09 11.15 -10.93
C ALA A 251 7.88 11.45 -11.82
N THR A 252 6.66 11.36 -11.27
CA THR A 252 5.41 11.68 -11.96
C THR A 252 5.38 13.14 -12.40
N ARG A 253 5.70 14.08 -11.51
CA ARG A 253 5.73 15.51 -11.84
C ARG A 253 6.76 15.83 -12.91
N LYS A 254 7.95 15.24 -12.83
CA LYS A 254 8.99 15.36 -13.86
C LYS A 254 8.51 14.84 -15.21
N ALA A 255 7.92 13.65 -15.24
CA ALA A 255 7.49 13.02 -16.49
C ALA A 255 6.29 13.71 -17.14
N LEU A 256 5.46 14.37 -16.34
CA LEU A 256 4.26 15.09 -16.78
C LEU A 256 4.48 16.60 -16.95
N GLY A 257 5.70 17.09 -16.72
CA GLY A 257 6.07 18.48 -16.90
C GLY A 257 5.41 19.43 -15.90
N THR A 258 5.11 18.98 -14.67
CA THR A 258 4.48 19.78 -13.61
C THR A 258 5.46 20.19 -12.50
N ASN A 259 6.75 20.24 -12.83
CA ASN A 259 7.85 20.58 -11.92
C ASN A 259 8.10 22.10 -11.75
N ASP A 260 7.13 22.95 -12.07
CA ASP A 260 7.27 24.39 -11.87
C ASP A 260 7.06 24.74 -10.37
N GLY A 261 8.17 24.73 -9.62
CA GLY A 261 8.26 25.10 -8.20
C GLY A 261 9.69 25.02 -7.69
#